data_AF-A0AA38IM82-F1
#
_entry.id   AF-A0AA38IM82-F1
#
_cell.length_a   1.000
_cell.length_b   1.000
_cell.length_c   1.000
_cell.angle_alpha   90.00
_cell.angle_beta   90.00
_cell.angle_gamma   90.00
#
_symmetry.space_group_name_H-M   'P 1'
#
loop_
_entity.id
_entity.type
_entity.pdbx_description
1 polymer ?
#
loop_
_entity_poly.entity_id
_entity_poly.type
_entity_poly.pdbx_seq_one_letter_code
_entity_poly.pdbx_strand_id
1 'polypeptide(L)'
;MQQSFITGELPNDWRTATVKPIFKKGNQLDAGNFRPISLTSLISKLMESIICHTMMKFLLEHKIIPAEQHGFVPKRSVITNLLGCLNDWSRELDNDNPVDVIYFDYIKAFDKVPTRRLLHKLEHFGIRGGLLKWIEGFLSFRTFRVKIDGCLSNSQKVLSGVPQGTVLGPILFIVYIADLTVELSSPFALFADDLKLYNTSKNNNVLKADLITLYAWTQKWLMPFNMKKCCVLDLGRNNPKMQYNLGGHVLQCVSSQIDLGMTITEDLSWSSHILSVVKKANSIGYLIRKAFPCAPIEIIAKLHKTYVRPILEYANSVWHPILVRDKQLLESVQRRITRISFGFHRPSYEDRLKIMKLPTIEHRKVRGDVITTFKILSQLDSPIRHLFSASADPRTRGHRLKLRKYAFKTRMRQFFLPERVFGI
;
A
#
# COMPACT_ATOMS: atom_id res chain seq x y z
N MET A 1 -34.17 -2.75 1.53
CA MET A 1 -32.96 -3.55 1.20
C MET A 1 -33.33 -4.88 0.57
N GLN A 2 -34.11 -5.74 1.25
CA GLN A 2 -34.54 -7.03 0.69
C GLN A 2 -35.27 -6.92 -0.66
N GLN A 3 -36.26 -6.03 -0.77
CA GLN A 3 -36.97 -5.79 -2.03
C GLN A 3 -35.99 -5.43 -3.17
N SER A 4 -35.07 -4.49 -2.91
CA SER A 4 -34.05 -4.07 -3.87
C SER A 4 -33.18 -5.24 -4.32
N PHE A 5 -32.78 -6.13 -3.40
CA PHE A 5 -31.98 -7.31 -3.74
C PHE A 5 -32.73 -8.31 -4.62
N ILE A 6 -34.02 -8.54 -4.33
CA ILE A 6 -34.86 -9.48 -5.08
C ILE A 6 -35.14 -8.96 -6.49
N THR A 7 -35.49 -7.68 -6.63
CA THR A 7 -35.83 -7.09 -7.94
C THR A 7 -34.61 -6.67 -8.74
N GLY A 8 -33.46 -6.43 -8.09
CA GLY A 8 -32.29 -5.79 -8.69
C GLY A 8 -32.44 -4.26 -8.87
N GLU A 9 -33.55 -3.68 -8.42
CA GLU A 9 -33.83 -2.25 -8.56
C GLU A 9 -33.37 -1.48 -7.32
N LEU A 10 -32.66 -0.37 -7.53
CA LEU A 10 -32.18 0.48 -6.44
C LEU A 10 -33.02 1.75 -6.30
N PRO A 11 -33.31 2.20 -5.07
CA PRO A 11 -33.87 3.54 -4.84
C PRO A 11 -33.04 4.63 -5.53
N ASN A 12 -33.70 5.67 -6.04
CA ASN A 12 -33.02 6.78 -6.71
C ASN A 12 -31.95 7.44 -5.80
N ASP A 13 -32.26 7.58 -4.52
CA ASP A 13 -31.34 8.16 -3.52
C ASP A 13 -30.02 7.38 -3.36
N TRP A 14 -30.00 6.09 -3.73
CA TRP A 14 -28.78 5.27 -3.67
C TRP A 14 -27.93 5.43 -4.93
N ARG A 15 -28.54 5.87 -6.03
CA ARG A 15 -27.91 6.10 -7.33
C ARG A 15 -27.34 7.51 -7.48
N THR A 16 -27.70 8.44 -6.58
CA THR A 16 -27.14 9.79 -6.54
C THR A 16 -25.98 9.90 -5.55
N ALA A 17 -24.89 10.55 -5.96
CA ALA A 17 -23.74 10.83 -5.12
C ALA A 17 -23.46 12.33 -5.01
N THR A 18 -23.00 12.77 -3.82
CA THR A 18 -22.39 14.10 -3.65
C THR A 18 -20.88 13.94 -3.70
N VAL A 19 -20.25 14.49 -4.73
CA VAL A 19 -18.79 14.44 -4.93
C VAL A 19 -18.15 15.60 -4.19
N LYS A 20 -17.26 15.29 -3.24
CA LYS A 20 -16.38 16.26 -2.59
C LYS A 20 -14.98 16.15 -3.19
N PRO A 21 -14.48 17.16 -3.91
CA PRO A 21 -13.12 17.15 -4.42
C PRO A 21 -12.13 17.31 -3.27
N ILE A 22 -11.14 16.42 -3.19
CA ILE A 22 -10.04 16.50 -2.22
C ILE A 22 -8.75 16.79 -2.96
N PHE A 23 -8.07 17.87 -2.60
CA PHE A 23 -6.81 18.25 -3.22
C PHE A 23 -5.73 17.18 -2.97
N LYS A 24 -5.04 16.75 -4.04
CA LYS A 24 -4.00 15.72 -3.99
C LYS A 24 -2.61 16.35 -3.89
N LYS A 25 -2.17 17.09 -4.92
CA LYS A 25 -0.85 17.77 -5.01
C LYS A 25 -0.78 18.64 -6.27
N GLY A 26 0.20 19.55 -6.35
CA GLY A 26 0.47 20.34 -7.55
C GLY A 26 -0.27 21.68 -7.56
N ASN A 27 -0.74 22.11 -8.72
CA ASN A 27 -1.47 23.36 -8.86
C ASN A 27 -2.93 23.18 -8.40
N GLN A 28 -3.39 24.01 -7.45
CA GLN A 28 -4.77 23.98 -6.94
C GLN A 28 -5.81 24.48 -7.95
N LEU A 29 -5.39 25.19 -9.01
CA LEU A 29 -6.29 25.64 -10.08
C LEU A 29 -6.58 24.56 -11.11
N ASP A 30 -5.80 23.47 -11.14
CA ASP A 30 -6.01 22.36 -12.05
C ASP A 30 -6.89 21.29 -11.39
N ALA A 31 -8.10 21.11 -11.94
CA ALA A 31 -9.07 20.13 -11.47
C ALA A 31 -8.54 18.68 -11.50
N GLY A 32 -7.59 18.37 -12.38
CA GLY A 32 -6.92 17.07 -12.45
C GLY A 32 -6.13 16.71 -11.19
N ASN A 33 -5.80 17.72 -10.37
CA ASN A 33 -5.09 17.54 -9.11
C ASN A 33 -6.01 17.25 -7.91
N PHE A 34 -7.31 17.06 -8.13
CA PHE A 34 -8.27 16.68 -7.10
C PHE A 34 -8.73 15.23 -7.26
N ARG A 35 -9.00 14.56 -6.13
CA ARG A 35 -9.68 13.26 -6.09
C ARG A 35 -11.17 13.47 -5.85
N PRO A 36 -12.05 12.97 -6.72
CA PRO A 36 -13.49 13.06 -6.52
C PRO A 36 -13.96 11.97 -5.54
N ILE A 37 -14.24 12.33 -4.28
CA ILE A 37 -14.79 11.37 -3.31
C ILE A 37 -16.31 11.42 -3.35
N SER A 38 -16.94 10.30 -3.69
CA SER A 38 -18.39 10.16 -3.74
C SER A 38 -18.96 9.85 -2.36
N LEU A 39 -19.79 10.76 -1.85
CA LEU A 39 -20.64 10.51 -0.69
C LEU A 39 -21.96 9.92 -1.17
N THR A 40 -22.16 8.63 -0.91
CA THR A 40 -23.36 7.86 -1.25
C THR A 40 -24.27 7.65 -0.03
N SER A 41 -25.51 7.24 -0.27
CA SER A 41 -26.49 6.90 0.78
C SER A 41 -25.92 5.93 1.83
N LEU A 42 -26.16 6.22 3.11
CA LEU A 42 -25.77 5.35 4.21
C LEU A 42 -26.42 3.96 4.11
N ILE A 43 -27.68 3.91 3.70
CA ILE A 43 -28.41 2.65 3.54
C ILE A 43 -27.84 1.84 2.36
N SER A 44 -27.42 2.50 1.28
CA SER A 44 -26.65 1.85 0.21
C SER A 44 -25.37 1.23 0.76
N LYS A 45 -24.60 1.99 1.55
CA LYS A 45 -23.33 1.49 2.13
C LYS A 45 -23.54 0.29 3.05
N LEU A 46 -24.64 0.25 3.80
CA LEU A 46 -24.99 -0.91 4.62
C LEU A 46 -25.24 -2.15 3.76
N MET A 47 -26.04 -2.01 2.70
CA MET A 47 -26.30 -3.10 1.76
C MET A 47 -25.02 -3.55 1.04
N GLU A 48 -24.22 -2.59 0.56
CA GLU A 48 -22.91 -2.86 -0.04
C GLU A 48 -22.02 -3.65 0.93
N SER A 49 -21.97 -3.28 2.22
CA SER A 49 -21.17 -4.00 3.22
C SER A 49 -21.58 -5.47 3.39
N ILE A 50 -22.87 -5.77 3.38
CA ILE A 50 -23.39 -7.15 3.47
C ILE A 50 -22.97 -7.96 2.23
N ILE A 51 -23.14 -7.35 1.05
CA ILE A 51 -22.74 -7.94 -0.23
C ILE A 51 -21.22 -8.16 -0.27
N CYS A 52 -20.43 -7.16 0.12
CA CYS A 52 -18.97 -7.22 0.15
C CYS A 52 -18.44 -8.35 1.01
N HIS A 53 -19.01 -8.53 2.21
CA HIS A 53 -18.60 -9.61 3.11
C HIS A 53 -18.80 -10.98 2.45
N THR A 54 -19.98 -11.21 1.88
CA THR A 54 -20.34 -12.48 1.23
C THR A 54 -19.51 -12.72 -0.04
N MET A 55 -19.37 -11.70 -0.89
CA MET A 55 -18.56 -11.77 -2.11
C MET A 55 -17.09 -12.03 -1.79
N MET A 56 -16.49 -11.31 -0.84
CA MET A 56 -15.08 -11.49 -0.49
C MET A 56 -14.81 -12.92 0.00
N LYS A 57 -15.71 -13.49 0.81
CA LYS A 57 -15.61 -14.89 1.24
C LYS A 57 -15.58 -15.84 0.04
N PHE A 58 -16.54 -15.73 -0.87
CA PHE A 58 -16.60 -16.53 -2.10
C PHE A 58 -15.33 -16.37 -2.97
N LEU A 59 -14.90 -15.12 -3.20
CA LEU A 59 -13.74 -14.83 -4.05
C LEU A 59 -12.44 -15.44 -3.51
N LEU A 60 -12.27 -15.49 -2.19
CA LEU A 60 -11.12 -16.09 -1.54
C LEU A 60 -11.20 -17.63 -1.51
N GLU A 61 -12.37 -18.18 -1.19
CA GLU A 61 -12.59 -19.64 -1.16
C GLU A 61 -12.34 -20.29 -2.52
N HIS A 62 -12.75 -19.61 -3.60
CA HIS A 62 -12.54 -20.07 -4.97
C HIS A 62 -11.25 -19.59 -5.62
N LYS A 63 -10.34 -18.93 -4.87
CA LYS A 63 -9.04 -18.43 -5.34
C LYS A 63 -9.15 -17.55 -6.60
N ILE A 64 -10.22 -16.77 -6.71
CA ILE A 64 -10.45 -15.88 -7.86
C ILE A 64 -9.50 -14.68 -7.79
N ILE A 65 -9.31 -14.13 -6.59
CA ILE A 65 -8.34 -13.04 -6.38
C ILE A 65 -6.93 -13.65 -6.30
N PRO A 66 -5.95 -13.16 -7.09
CA PRO A 66 -4.56 -13.62 -7.03
C PRO A 66 -3.98 -13.57 -5.62
N ALA A 67 -3.06 -14.48 -5.31
CA ALA A 67 -2.41 -14.53 -3.99
C ALA A 67 -1.56 -13.27 -3.70
N GLU A 68 -1.10 -12.63 -4.76
CA GLU A 68 -0.21 -11.47 -4.78
C GLU A 68 -0.97 -10.13 -4.69
N GLN A 69 -2.31 -10.14 -4.75
CA GLN A 69 -3.15 -8.95 -4.54
C GLN A 69 -3.34 -8.67 -3.05
N HIS A 70 -2.75 -7.59 -2.55
CA HIS A 70 -2.77 -7.23 -1.13
C HIS A 70 -3.69 -6.05 -0.81
N GLY A 71 -4.17 -5.31 -1.82
CA GLY A 71 -5.09 -4.20 -1.63
C GLY A 71 -6.52 -4.70 -1.45
N PHE A 72 -7.20 -4.17 -0.43
CA PHE A 72 -8.59 -4.51 -0.08
C PHE A 72 -8.86 -5.97 0.27
N VAL A 73 -7.83 -6.80 0.40
CA VAL A 73 -7.93 -8.21 0.78
C VAL A 73 -7.70 -8.35 2.29
N PRO A 74 -8.58 -9.03 3.05
CA PRO A 74 -8.40 -9.27 4.47
C PRO A 74 -7.04 -9.91 4.79
N LYS A 75 -6.46 -9.54 5.95
CA LYS A 75 -5.17 -10.03 6.44
C LYS A 75 -3.94 -9.73 5.55
N ARG A 76 -4.14 -9.03 4.43
CA ARG A 76 -3.05 -8.49 3.61
C ARG A 76 -2.91 -6.99 3.86
N SER A 77 -1.69 -6.48 3.66
CA SER A 77 -1.36 -5.10 3.96
C SER A 77 -0.20 -4.62 3.09
N VAL A 78 0.06 -3.32 3.15
CA VAL A 78 1.26 -2.70 2.58
C VAL A 78 2.53 -3.40 3.07
N ILE A 79 2.58 -3.74 4.37
CA ILE A 79 3.73 -4.42 4.97
C ILE A 79 3.93 -5.80 4.35
N THR A 80 2.87 -6.60 4.21
CA THR A 80 3.00 -7.94 3.65
C THR A 80 3.35 -7.92 2.17
N ASN A 81 2.89 -6.91 1.43
CA ASN A 81 3.23 -6.74 0.00
C ASN A 81 4.71 -6.42 -0.17
N LEU A 82 5.19 -5.38 0.52
CA LEU A 82 6.56 -4.91 0.37
C LEU A 82 7.58 -5.89 0.95
N LEU A 83 7.27 -6.57 2.08
CA LEU A 83 8.14 -7.61 2.61
C LEU A 83 8.27 -8.80 1.65
N GLY A 84 7.21 -9.16 0.92
CA GLY A 84 7.28 -10.22 -0.10
C GLY A 84 8.29 -9.86 -1.19
N CYS A 85 8.08 -8.74 -1.88
CA CYS A 85 8.94 -8.33 -2.98
C CYS A 85 10.37 -8.01 -2.55
N LEU A 86 10.54 -7.24 -1.47
CA LEU A 86 11.88 -6.88 -0.98
C LEU A 86 12.65 -8.10 -0.49
N ASN A 87 11.97 -9.17 -0.05
CA ASN A 87 12.65 -10.42 0.26
C ASN A 87 13.29 -11.01 -1.00
N ASP A 88 12.53 -11.09 -2.09
CA ASP A 88 13.04 -11.63 -3.35
C ASP A 88 14.16 -10.77 -3.90
N TRP A 89 13.95 -9.45 -3.95
CA TRP A 89 14.96 -8.51 -4.47
C TRP A 89 16.23 -8.56 -3.63
N SER A 90 16.10 -8.53 -2.30
CA SER A 90 17.27 -8.58 -1.43
C SER A 90 18.04 -9.89 -1.54
N ARG A 91 17.35 -11.01 -1.76
CA ARG A 91 17.96 -12.33 -1.95
C ARG A 91 18.71 -12.40 -3.27
N GLU A 92 18.14 -11.92 -4.36
CA GLU A 92 18.83 -11.90 -5.66
C GLU A 92 20.08 -11.03 -5.63
N LEU A 93 19.99 -9.85 -5.01
CA LEU A 93 21.15 -8.97 -4.83
C LEU A 93 22.24 -9.60 -3.94
N ASP A 94 21.87 -10.41 -2.94
CA ASP A 94 22.82 -11.17 -2.10
C ASP A 94 23.52 -12.29 -2.88
N ASN A 95 22.86 -12.78 -3.93
CA ASN A 95 23.38 -13.76 -4.89
C ASN A 95 24.11 -13.12 -6.08
N ASP A 96 24.38 -11.82 -6.02
CA ASP A 96 25.03 -11.06 -7.10
C ASP A 96 24.24 -11.03 -8.41
N ASN A 97 22.91 -11.22 -8.33
CA ASN A 97 21.97 -11.11 -9.45
C ASN A 97 21.28 -9.73 -9.41
N PRO A 98 21.40 -8.90 -10.46
CA PRO A 98 20.68 -7.63 -10.54
C PRO A 98 19.16 -7.86 -10.74
N VAL A 99 18.36 -6.90 -10.26
CA VAL A 99 16.89 -6.96 -10.33
C VAL A 99 16.36 -5.69 -10.98
N ASP A 100 15.55 -5.83 -12.02
CA ASP A 100 14.78 -4.76 -12.64
C ASP A 100 13.34 -4.85 -12.13
N VAL A 101 12.86 -3.78 -11.53
CA VAL A 101 11.47 -3.67 -11.05
C VAL A 101 10.72 -2.68 -11.93
N ILE A 102 9.67 -3.15 -12.60
CA ILE A 102 8.81 -2.33 -13.44
C ILE A 102 7.56 -1.96 -12.66
N TYR A 103 7.35 -0.66 -12.47
CA TYR A 103 6.16 -0.11 -11.82
C TYR A 103 5.17 0.38 -12.87
N PHE A 104 3.88 0.11 -12.64
CA PHE A 104 2.79 0.51 -13.52
C PHE A 104 1.82 1.44 -12.78
N ASP A 105 1.33 2.47 -13.46
CA ASP A 105 0.27 3.38 -12.96
C ASP A 105 -0.85 3.40 -14.00
N TYR A 106 -2.09 3.10 -13.61
CA TYR A 106 -3.24 3.21 -14.50
C TYR A 106 -3.74 4.65 -14.62
N ILE A 107 -4.26 5.02 -15.79
CA ILE A 107 -4.98 6.29 -15.94
C ILE A 107 -6.33 6.18 -15.24
N LYS A 108 -6.50 6.84 -14.09
CA LYS A 108 -7.77 6.91 -13.34
C LYS A 108 -8.44 5.53 -13.19
N ALA A 109 -7.71 4.56 -12.61
CA ALA A 109 -8.06 3.14 -12.61
C ALA A 109 -9.54 2.84 -12.31
N PHE A 110 -10.07 3.39 -11.20
CA PHE A 110 -11.46 3.19 -10.80
C PHE A 110 -12.47 3.80 -11.78
N ASP A 111 -12.18 5.00 -12.30
CA ASP A 111 -13.09 5.75 -13.16
C ASP A 111 -13.17 5.16 -14.59
N LYS A 112 -12.16 4.37 -14.98
CA LYS A 112 -12.04 3.77 -16.31
C LYS A 112 -12.65 2.39 -16.45
N VAL A 113 -13.03 1.72 -15.35
CA VAL A 113 -13.61 0.37 -15.41
C VAL A 113 -14.89 0.37 -16.27
N PRO A 114 -14.93 -0.36 -17.41
CA PRO A 114 -16.12 -0.44 -18.24
C PRO A 114 -17.17 -1.37 -17.62
N THR A 115 -18.36 -0.84 -17.33
CA THR A 115 -19.44 -1.56 -16.63
C THR A 115 -19.80 -2.89 -17.29
N ARG A 116 -20.00 -2.91 -18.62
CA ARG A 116 -20.38 -4.15 -19.33
C ARG A 116 -19.32 -5.25 -19.22
N ARG A 117 -18.03 -4.88 -19.28
CA ARG A 117 -16.92 -5.84 -19.17
C ARG A 117 -16.74 -6.33 -17.74
N LEU A 118 -16.99 -5.46 -16.76
CA LEU A 118 -17.03 -5.85 -15.36
C LEU A 118 -18.14 -6.87 -15.10
N LEU A 119 -19.36 -6.61 -15.57
CA LEU A 119 -20.49 -7.55 -15.43
C LEU A 119 -20.19 -8.91 -16.09
N HIS A 120 -19.58 -8.88 -17.28
CA HIS A 120 -19.12 -10.10 -17.96
C HIS A 120 -18.11 -10.90 -17.13
N LYS A 121 -17.10 -10.23 -16.52
CA LYS A 121 -16.14 -10.91 -15.64
C LYS A 121 -16.80 -11.47 -14.38
N LEU A 122 -17.70 -10.72 -13.75
CA LEU A 122 -18.43 -11.18 -12.57
C LEU A 122 -19.19 -12.47 -12.87
N GLU A 123 -19.92 -12.51 -13.98
CA GLU A 123 -20.67 -13.69 -14.43
C GLU A 123 -19.74 -14.89 -14.72
N HIS A 124 -18.62 -14.64 -15.41
CA HIS A 124 -17.60 -15.65 -15.70
C HIS A 124 -17.03 -16.26 -14.41
N PHE A 125 -16.76 -15.43 -13.40
CA PHE A 125 -16.26 -15.86 -12.09
C PHE A 125 -17.34 -16.47 -11.18
N GLY A 126 -18.58 -16.64 -11.66
CA GLY A 126 -19.64 -17.33 -10.94
C GLY A 126 -20.57 -16.43 -10.11
N ILE A 127 -20.39 -15.10 -10.16
CA ILE A 127 -21.34 -14.15 -9.55
C ILE A 127 -22.50 -13.95 -10.52
N ARG A 128 -23.63 -14.61 -10.24
CA ARG A 128 -24.78 -14.71 -11.16
C ARG A 128 -26.10 -14.37 -10.45
N GLY A 129 -27.20 -14.42 -11.21
CA GLY A 129 -28.56 -14.31 -10.68
C GLY A 129 -28.86 -12.94 -10.06
N GLY A 130 -29.62 -12.94 -8.95
CA GLY A 130 -30.08 -11.71 -8.29
C GLY A 130 -28.93 -10.78 -7.85
N LEU A 131 -27.81 -11.34 -7.40
CA LEU A 131 -26.64 -10.54 -7.01
C LEU A 131 -26.04 -9.80 -8.22
N LEU A 132 -25.87 -10.47 -9.36
CA LEU A 132 -25.34 -9.83 -10.57
C LEU A 132 -26.29 -8.72 -11.07
N LYS A 133 -27.60 -8.98 -11.08
CA LYS A 133 -28.61 -7.97 -11.42
C LYS A 133 -28.57 -6.76 -10.47
N TRP A 134 -28.39 -7.01 -9.18
CA TRP A 134 -28.26 -5.92 -8.21
C TRP A 134 -27.00 -5.09 -8.45
N ILE A 135 -25.86 -5.73 -8.75
CA ILE A 135 -24.60 -5.03 -9.08
C ILE A 135 -24.76 -4.21 -10.38
N GLU A 136 -25.43 -4.77 -11.38
CA GLU A 136 -25.77 -4.03 -12.60
C GLU A 136 -26.62 -2.79 -12.29
N GLY A 137 -27.68 -2.93 -11.49
CA GLY A 137 -28.50 -1.82 -11.02
C GLY A 137 -27.70 -0.79 -10.20
N PHE A 138 -26.74 -1.25 -9.40
CA PHE A 138 -25.86 -0.40 -8.60
C PHE A 138 -24.92 0.45 -9.46
N LEU A 139 -24.42 -0.09 -10.57
CA LEU A 139 -23.52 0.60 -11.50
C LEU A 139 -24.27 1.43 -12.54
N SER A 140 -25.55 1.14 -12.78
CA SER A 140 -26.36 1.77 -13.83
C SER A 140 -27.10 3.03 -13.37
N PHE A 141 -27.38 3.92 -14.32
CA PHE A 141 -28.19 5.15 -14.14
C PHE A 141 -27.75 6.02 -12.96
N ARG A 142 -26.46 6.02 -12.63
CA ARG A 142 -25.93 6.80 -11.53
C ARG A 142 -25.81 8.27 -11.91
N THR A 143 -26.05 9.13 -10.92
CA THR A 143 -25.88 10.58 -11.05
C THR A 143 -24.97 11.10 -9.94
N PHE A 144 -24.31 12.23 -10.19
CA PHE A 144 -23.53 12.91 -9.18
C PHE A 144 -23.71 14.43 -9.26
N ARG A 145 -23.48 15.09 -8.12
CA ARG A 145 -23.36 16.55 -8.00
C ARG A 145 -22.07 16.86 -7.27
N VAL A 146 -21.36 17.91 -7.66
CA VAL A 146 -20.12 18.33 -7.00
C VAL A 146 -20.46 19.35 -5.92
N LYS A 147 -19.91 19.19 -4.71
CA LYS A 147 -20.06 20.13 -3.59
C LYS A 147 -18.75 20.85 -3.30
N ILE A 148 -18.76 22.18 -3.41
CA ILE A 148 -17.63 23.07 -3.07
C ILE A 148 -18.17 24.18 -2.18
N ASP A 149 -17.56 24.38 -1.01
CA ASP A 149 -17.89 25.45 -0.05
C ASP A 149 -19.38 25.63 0.25
N GLY A 150 -20.11 24.50 0.35
CA GLY A 150 -21.54 24.49 0.64
C GLY A 150 -22.44 24.51 -0.59
N CYS A 151 -21.94 24.98 -1.73
CA CYS A 151 -22.67 25.05 -3.00
C CYS A 151 -22.66 23.72 -3.75
N LEU A 152 -23.75 23.42 -4.47
CA LEU A 152 -23.91 22.22 -5.28
C LEU A 152 -23.96 22.57 -6.77
N SER A 153 -23.29 21.76 -7.60
CA SER A 153 -23.43 21.83 -9.04
C SER A 153 -24.76 21.23 -9.53
N ASN A 154 -25.05 21.46 -10.81
CA ASN A 154 -26.05 20.69 -11.53
C ASN A 154 -25.72 19.18 -11.49
N SER A 155 -26.78 18.37 -11.57
CA SER A 155 -26.68 16.91 -11.59
C SER A 155 -26.13 16.44 -12.93
N GLN A 156 -25.15 15.53 -12.87
CA GLN A 156 -24.51 14.92 -14.04
C GLN A 156 -24.62 13.40 -14.00
N LYS A 157 -24.60 12.74 -15.15
CA LYS A 157 -24.62 11.27 -15.25
C LYS A 157 -23.20 10.71 -15.10
N VAL A 158 -23.08 9.56 -14.46
CA VAL A 158 -21.83 8.79 -14.44
C VAL A 158 -21.79 7.89 -15.67
N LEU A 159 -20.75 8.04 -16.51
CA LEU A 159 -20.63 7.33 -17.78
C LEU A 159 -19.87 6.00 -17.67
N SER A 160 -18.92 5.92 -16.74
CA SER A 160 -18.07 4.75 -16.56
C SER A 160 -17.49 4.70 -15.16
N GLY A 161 -16.90 3.55 -14.83
CA GLY A 161 -16.10 3.37 -13.63
C GLY A 161 -16.91 2.93 -12.42
N VAL A 162 -16.16 2.62 -11.38
CA VAL A 162 -16.72 2.26 -10.08
C VAL A 162 -16.54 3.44 -9.13
N PRO A 163 -17.61 3.94 -8.48
CA PRO A 163 -17.53 5.21 -7.77
C PRO A 163 -16.56 5.16 -6.57
N GLN A 164 -15.58 6.05 -6.55
CA GLN A 164 -14.65 6.20 -5.43
C GLN A 164 -15.40 6.64 -4.16
N GLY A 165 -15.27 5.90 -3.06
CA GLY A 165 -15.99 6.15 -1.80
C GLY A 165 -17.18 5.23 -1.54
N THR A 166 -17.48 4.33 -2.49
CA THR A 166 -18.35 3.17 -2.27
C THR A 166 -17.63 2.07 -1.50
N VAL A 167 -18.39 1.22 -0.81
CA VAL A 167 -17.86 0.06 -0.09
C VAL A 167 -17.61 -1.08 -1.07
N LEU A 168 -18.51 -1.26 -2.05
CA LEU A 168 -18.43 -2.32 -3.05
C LEU A 168 -17.37 -2.06 -4.13
N GLY A 169 -17.08 -0.79 -4.42
CA GLY A 169 -16.25 -0.46 -5.55
C GLY A 169 -14.82 -1.03 -5.55
N PRO A 170 -14.10 -0.98 -4.43
CA PRO A 170 -12.81 -1.66 -4.28
C PRO A 170 -12.82 -3.15 -4.64
N ILE A 171 -13.88 -3.88 -4.24
CA ILE A 171 -14.01 -5.31 -4.52
C ILE A 171 -14.27 -5.55 -6.01
N LEU A 172 -15.15 -4.75 -6.61
CA LEU A 172 -15.41 -4.83 -8.04
C LEU A 172 -14.14 -4.55 -8.87
N PHE A 173 -13.31 -3.61 -8.43
CA PHE A 173 -12.04 -3.32 -9.07
C PHE A 173 -11.06 -4.49 -9.01
N ILE A 174 -10.83 -5.08 -7.84
CA ILE A 174 -9.89 -6.22 -7.72
C ILE A 174 -10.38 -7.44 -8.52
N VAL A 175 -11.69 -7.68 -8.60
CA VAL A 175 -12.25 -8.73 -9.47
C VAL A 175 -12.03 -8.40 -10.94
N TYR A 176 -12.15 -7.12 -11.31
CA TYR A 176 -11.95 -6.70 -12.69
C TYR A 176 -10.53 -6.96 -13.21
N ILE A 177 -9.54 -6.86 -12.33
CA ILE A 177 -8.13 -7.09 -12.68
C ILE A 177 -7.63 -8.50 -12.31
N ALA A 178 -8.50 -9.39 -11.83
CA ALA A 178 -8.09 -10.68 -11.28
C ALA A 178 -7.43 -11.61 -12.32
N ASP A 179 -7.88 -11.56 -13.57
CA ASP A 179 -7.33 -12.32 -14.71
C ASP A 179 -6.09 -11.68 -15.33
N LEU A 180 -5.71 -10.46 -14.93
CA LEU A 180 -4.53 -9.74 -15.43
C LEU A 180 -3.26 -10.58 -15.31
N THR A 181 -3.17 -11.34 -14.23
CA THR A 181 -1.94 -11.99 -13.82
C THR A 181 -1.88 -13.47 -14.16
N VAL A 182 -2.92 -14.01 -14.81
CA VAL A 182 -3.01 -15.44 -15.14
C VAL A 182 -1.95 -15.86 -16.15
N GLU A 183 -1.62 -14.97 -17.08
CA GLU A 183 -0.65 -15.23 -18.16
C GLU A 183 0.74 -14.65 -17.87
N LEU A 184 0.97 -14.10 -16.67
CA LEU A 184 2.27 -13.54 -16.29
C LEU A 184 3.16 -14.64 -15.71
N SER A 185 4.40 -14.69 -16.17
CA SER A 185 5.40 -15.68 -15.72
C SER A 185 6.39 -15.10 -14.72
N SER A 186 6.64 -13.80 -14.79
CA SER A 186 7.53 -13.07 -13.89
C SER A 186 6.86 -12.86 -12.54
N PRO A 187 7.60 -12.89 -11.42
CA PRO A 187 7.08 -12.48 -10.13
C PRO A 187 6.50 -11.07 -10.18
N PHE A 188 5.37 -10.90 -9.48
CA PHE A 188 4.66 -9.63 -9.41
C PHE A 188 4.05 -9.42 -8.04
N ALA A 189 3.65 -8.18 -7.78
CA ALA A 189 2.84 -7.87 -6.62
C ALA A 189 1.85 -6.76 -6.92
N LEU A 190 0.68 -6.90 -6.30
CA LEU A 190 -0.46 -6.05 -6.51
C LEU A 190 -0.90 -5.43 -5.19
N PHE A 191 -1.22 -4.14 -5.21
CA PHE A 191 -1.92 -3.49 -4.12
C PHE A 191 -2.98 -2.56 -4.71
N ALA A 192 -4.21 -3.06 -4.80
CA ALA A 192 -5.28 -2.42 -5.56
C ALA A 192 -4.84 -2.22 -7.02
N ASP A 193 -4.74 -0.98 -7.48
CA ASP A 193 -4.31 -0.58 -8.83
C ASP A 193 -2.78 -0.51 -8.99
N ASP A 194 -2.01 -0.49 -7.89
CA ASP A 194 -0.55 -0.48 -7.96
C ASP A 194 -0.04 -1.89 -8.33
N LEU A 195 0.52 -2.03 -9.53
CA LEU A 195 1.17 -3.24 -10.02
C LEU A 195 2.68 -3.02 -10.13
N LYS A 196 3.44 -4.04 -9.74
CA LYS A 196 4.87 -4.15 -10.05
C LYS A 196 5.22 -5.56 -10.52
N LEU A 197 6.03 -5.66 -11.56
CA LEU A 197 6.64 -6.88 -12.05
C LEU A 197 8.16 -6.79 -11.83
N TYR A 198 8.82 -7.91 -11.56
CA TYR A 198 10.27 -7.94 -11.40
C TYR A 198 10.86 -9.27 -11.86
N ASN A 199 12.11 -9.23 -12.29
CA ASN A 199 12.88 -10.44 -12.59
C ASN A 199 13.48 -11.05 -11.31
N THR A 200 13.70 -12.36 -11.34
CA THR A 200 14.51 -13.09 -10.34
C THR A 200 15.61 -13.89 -11.00
N SER A 201 16.00 -13.51 -12.21
CA SER A 201 17.04 -14.17 -12.97
C SER A 201 17.83 -13.15 -13.79
N LYS A 202 19.03 -13.51 -14.22
CA LYS A 202 19.85 -12.66 -15.10
C LYS A 202 19.23 -12.45 -16.49
N ASN A 203 18.28 -13.31 -16.89
CA ASN A 203 17.64 -13.22 -18.20
C ASN A 203 16.27 -12.54 -18.09
N ASN A 204 16.16 -11.35 -18.68
CA ASN A 204 14.97 -10.51 -18.62
C ASN A 204 13.99 -10.75 -19.78
N ASN A 205 14.20 -11.79 -20.59
CA ASN A 205 13.31 -12.14 -21.70
C ASN A 205 11.88 -12.44 -21.23
N VAL A 206 11.73 -13.09 -20.07
CA VAL A 206 10.42 -13.38 -19.46
C VAL A 206 9.70 -12.07 -19.13
N LEU A 207 10.41 -11.14 -18.49
CA LEU A 207 9.86 -9.83 -18.15
C LEU A 207 9.43 -9.04 -19.39
N LYS A 208 10.20 -9.11 -20.48
CA LYS A 208 9.84 -8.48 -21.76
C LYS A 208 8.61 -9.12 -22.41
N ALA A 209 8.51 -10.46 -22.38
CA ALA A 209 7.33 -11.16 -22.90
C ALA A 209 6.07 -10.79 -22.12
N ASP A 210 6.18 -10.75 -20.79
CA ASP A 210 5.09 -10.35 -19.90
C ASP A 210 4.61 -8.91 -20.15
N LEU A 211 5.50 -7.97 -20.53
CA LEU A 211 5.07 -6.61 -20.91
C LEU A 211 4.17 -6.59 -22.16
N ILE A 212 4.41 -7.50 -23.12
CA ILE A 212 3.57 -7.62 -24.32
C ILE A 212 2.19 -8.14 -23.92
N THR A 213 2.15 -9.22 -23.14
CA THR A 213 0.91 -9.80 -22.59
C THR A 213 0.12 -8.78 -21.79
N LEU A 214 0.79 -8.07 -20.88
CA LEU A 214 0.19 -7.05 -20.03
C LEU A 214 -0.38 -5.90 -20.86
N TYR A 215 0.37 -5.41 -21.86
CA TYR A 215 -0.11 -4.36 -22.75
C TYR A 215 -1.33 -4.82 -23.55
N ALA A 216 -1.31 -6.02 -24.14
CA ALA A 216 -2.45 -6.59 -24.86
C ALA A 216 -3.68 -6.71 -23.95
N TRP A 217 -3.50 -7.14 -22.70
CA TRP A 217 -4.58 -7.17 -21.70
C TRP A 217 -5.18 -5.78 -21.48
N THR A 218 -4.35 -4.73 -21.36
CA THR A 218 -4.87 -3.36 -21.17
C THR A 218 -5.73 -2.87 -22.33
N GLN A 219 -5.38 -3.24 -23.56
CA GLN A 219 -6.19 -2.92 -24.75
C GLN A 219 -7.50 -3.72 -24.71
N LYS A 220 -7.40 -5.03 -24.49
CA LYS A 220 -8.56 -5.94 -24.41
C LYS A 220 -9.54 -5.52 -23.32
N TRP A 221 -9.09 -4.96 -22.20
CA TRP A 221 -9.91 -4.60 -21.04
C TRP A 221 -10.06 -3.09 -20.80
N LEU A 222 -9.60 -2.25 -21.73
CA LEU A 222 -9.73 -0.78 -21.69
C LEU A 222 -9.21 -0.14 -20.39
N MET A 223 -8.06 -0.63 -19.92
CA MET A 223 -7.38 -0.16 -18.71
C MET A 223 -6.02 0.43 -19.06
N PRO A 224 -5.97 1.60 -19.72
CA PRO A 224 -4.71 2.15 -20.22
C PRO A 224 -3.79 2.55 -19.07
N PHE A 225 -2.51 2.22 -19.22
CA PHE A 225 -1.45 2.72 -18.36
C PHE A 225 -1.10 4.18 -18.64
N ASN A 226 -0.66 4.87 -17.60
CA ASN A 226 -0.07 6.18 -17.65
C ASN A 226 1.44 6.02 -17.95
N MET A 227 1.78 6.01 -19.23
CA MET A 227 3.14 5.74 -19.70
C MET A 227 4.20 6.67 -19.07
N LYS A 228 3.85 7.92 -18.76
CA LYS A 228 4.77 8.89 -18.12
C LYS A 228 5.12 8.57 -16.67
N LYS A 229 4.31 7.75 -16.01
CA LYS A 229 4.51 7.36 -14.62
C LYS A 229 4.93 5.91 -14.45
N CYS A 230 4.78 5.10 -15.50
CA CYS A 230 5.39 3.78 -15.53
C CYS A 230 6.90 3.97 -15.62
N CYS A 231 7.65 3.22 -14.80
CA CYS A 231 9.09 3.36 -14.72
C CYS A 231 9.77 2.04 -14.40
N VAL A 232 11.07 2.00 -14.63
CA VAL A 232 11.95 0.89 -14.28
C VAL A 232 12.87 1.35 -13.16
N LEU A 233 12.96 0.57 -12.09
CA LEU A 233 13.94 0.75 -11.03
C LEU A 233 14.95 -0.38 -11.14
N ASP A 234 16.16 -0.02 -11.58
CA ASP A 234 17.27 -0.95 -11.76
C ASP A 234 18.00 -1.12 -10.42
N LEU A 235 17.89 -2.30 -9.82
CA LEU A 235 18.51 -2.63 -8.53
C LEU A 235 19.82 -3.40 -8.74
N GLY A 236 20.82 -3.06 -7.92
CA GLY A 236 22.10 -3.75 -7.86
C GLY A 236 23.24 -3.01 -8.55
N ARG A 237 24.45 -3.12 -7.99
CA ARG A 237 25.62 -2.31 -8.39
C ARG A 237 26.06 -2.54 -9.83
N ASN A 238 25.93 -3.77 -10.32
CA ASN A 238 26.37 -4.18 -11.65
C ASN A 238 25.17 -4.44 -12.58
N ASN A 239 24.06 -3.73 -12.35
CA ASN A 239 22.88 -3.88 -13.19
C ASN A 239 23.16 -3.36 -14.61
N PRO A 240 22.89 -4.14 -15.67
CA PRO A 240 23.12 -3.74 -17.06
C PRO A 240 22.18 -2.63 -17.57
N LYS A 241 21.16 -2.25 -16.78
CA LYS A 241 20.17 -1.20 -17.11
C LYS A 241 19.47 -1.46 -18.43
N MET A 242 18.78 -2.60 -18.48
CA MET A 242 18.09 -3.05 -19.68
C MET A 242 16.96 -2.10 -20.06
N GLN A 243 16.77 -1.90 -21.36
CA GLN A 243 15.65 -1.10 -21.86
C GLN A 243 14.38 -1.95 -21.98
N TYR A 244 13.27 -1.40 -21.47
CA TYR A 244 11.95 -2.02 -21.52
C TYR A 244 10.99 -1.18 -22.35
N ASN A 245 10.15 -1.84 -23.12
CA ASN A 245 9.15 -1.20 -23.98
C ASN A 245 7.74 -1.70 -23.61
N LEU A 246 6.81 -0.78 -23.41
CA LEU A 246 5.41 -1.05 -23.14
C LEU A 246 4.55 -0.40 -24.24
N GLY A 247 4.08 -1.22 -25.18
CA GLY A 247 3.19 -0.74 -26.25
C GLY A 247 3.81 0.29 -27.21
N GLY A 248 5.10 0.14 -27.52
CA GLY A 248 5.87 1.09 -28.33
C GLY A 248 6.57 2.17 -27.49
N HIS A 249 6.20 2.36 -26.23
CA HIS A 249 6.78 3.37 -25.35
C HIS A 249 7.95 2.82 -24.53
N VAL A 250 9.12 3.43 -24.65
CA VAL A 250 10.29 3.11 -23.81
C VAL A 250 10.03 3.59 -22.38
N LEU A 251 10.14 2.69 -21.41
CA LEU A 251 9.99 3.04 -20.00
C LEU A 251 11.23 3.78 -19.48
N GLN A 252 11.00 4.80 -18.66
CA GLN A 252 12.09 5.58 -18.05
C GLN A 252 12.70 4.82 -16.87
N CYS A 253 14.03 4.70 -16.86
CA CYS A 253 14.77 4.24 -15.68
C CYS A 253 14.86 5.36 -14.64
N VAL A 254 14.64 5.03 -13.37
CA VAL A 254 14.71 5.94 -12.24
C VAL A 254 15.65 5.38 -11.17
N SER A 255 16.34 6.25 -10.44
CA SER A 255 17.18 5.85 -9.30
C SER A 255 16.40 5.65 -8.00
N SER A 256 15.15 6.13 -7.95
CA SER A 256 14.25 5.91 -6.83
C SER A 256 12.78 5.98 -7.24
N GLN A 257 11.94 5.21 -6.55
CA GLN A 257 10.50 5.17 -6.78
C GLN A 257 9.74 5.14 -5.44
N ILE A 258 8.57 5.80 -5.40
CA ILE A 258 7.66 5.69 -4.25
C ILE A 258 6.78 4.44 -4.44
N ASP A 259 6.94 3.44 -3.57
CA ASP A 259 6.12 2.22 -3.52
C ASP A 259 5.34 2.20 -2.20
N LEU A 260 4.01 2.27 -2.28
CA LEU A 260 3.07 2.22 -1.15
C LEU A 260 3.41 3.14 0.04
N GLY A 261 3.96 4.32 -0.28
CA GLY A 261 4.32 5.37 0.68
C GLY A 261 5.76 5.32 1.19
N MET A 262 6.60 4.44 0.65
CA MET A 262 8.01 4.33 0.96
C MET A 262 8.87 4.64 -0.27
N THR A 263 10.00 5.31 -0.07
CA THR A 263 10.97 5.54 -1.15
C THR A 263 11.91 4.35 -1.24
N ILE A 264 11.85 3.63 -2.37
CA ILE A 264 12.78 2.56 -2.73
C ILE A 264 13.85 3.16 -3.65
N THR A 265 15.12 2.89 -3.39
CA THR A 265 16.26 3.36 -4.19
C THR A 265 16.98 2.18 -4.86
N GLU A 266 17.77 2.46 -5.90
CA GLU A 266 18.56 1.46 -6.65
C GLU A 266 19.51 0.60 -5.79
N ASP A 267 19.93 1.12 -4.63
CA ASP A 267 20.78 0.45 -3.65
C ASP A 267 20.02 -0.15 -2.46
N LEU A 268 18.68 -0.07 -2.47
CA LEU A 268 17.77 -0.42 -1.37
C LEU A 268 18.11 0.26 -0.02
N SER A 269 18.78 1.41 -0.05
CA SER A 269 19.07 2.21 1.13
C SER A 269 17.84 2.96 1.62
N TRP A 270 17.61 2.91 2.94
CA TRP A 270 16.51 3.64 3.56
C TRP A 270 16.85 5.09 3.91
N SER A 271 18.07 5.57 3.68
CA SER A 271 18.49 6.93 4.09
C SER A 271 17.60 8.02 3.46
N SER A 272 17.29 7.93 2.15
CA SER A 272 16.42 8.90 1.46
C SER A 272 14.98 8.89 2.03
N HIS A 273 14.43 7.69 2.23
CA HIS A 273 13.11 7.52 2.85
C HIS A 273 13.07 8.13 4.27
N ILE A 274 14.09 7.85 5.08
CA ILE A 274 14.22 8.35 6.46
C ILE A 274 14.28 9.87 6.49
N LEU A 275 15.06 10.50 5.60
CA LEU A 275 15.09 11.96 5.49
C LEU A 275 13.71 12.53 5.17
N SER A 276 12.96 11.90 4.27
CA SER A 276 11.60 12.32 3.93
C SER A 276 10.63 12.20 5.11
N VAL A 277 10.73 11.10 5.88
CA VAL A 277 9.94 10.83 7.09
C VAL A 277 10.25 11.85 8.17
N VAL A 278 11.54 12.11 8.43
CA VAL A 278 12.01 13.10 9.40
C VAL A 278 11.54 14.50 9.00
N LYS A 279 11.63 14.87 7.72
CA LYS A 279 11.14 16.17 7.22
C LYS A 279 9.65 16.33 7.50
N LYS A 280 8.82 15.36 7.13
CA LYS A 280 7.37 15.38 7.37
C LYS A 280 7.04 15.46 8.87
N ALA A 281 7.69 14.62 9.68
CA ALA A 281 7.47 14.58 11.12
C ALA A 281 7.85 15.90 11.82
N ASN A 282 8.94 16.54 11.38
CA ASN A 282 9.34 17.85 11.88
C ASN A 282 8.38 18.97 11.48
N SER A 283 7.82 18.95 10.28
CA SER A 283 6.80 19.91 9.88
C SER A 283 5.60 19.87 10.82
N ILE A 284 5.12 18.66 11.16
CA ILE A 284 4.05 18.49 12.15
C ILE A 284 4.49 18.91 13.55
N GLY A 285 5.70 18.53 13.98
CA GLY A 285 6.26 18.95 15.27
C GLY A 285 6.37 20.47 15.40
N TYR A 286 6.68 21.17 14.31
CA TYR A 286 6.71 22.63 14.26
C TYR A 286 5.32 23.24 14.39
N LEU A 287 4.31 22.68 13.72
CA LEU A 287 2.91 23.13 13.86
C LEU A 287 2.42 22.94 15.31
N ILE A 288 2.72 21.80 15.93
CA ILE A 288 2.40 21.54 17.34
C ILE A 288 3.04 22.60 18.23
N ARG A 289 4.33 22.87 18.05
CA ARG A 289 5.04 23.90 18.83
C ARG A 289 4.40 25.28 18.68
N LYS A 290 3.94 25.65 17.48
CA LYS A 290 3.27 26.93 17.24
C LYS A 290 1.88 27.00 17.87
N ALA A 291 1.09 25.95 17.75
CA ALA A 291 -0.26 25.91 18.29
C ALA A 291 -0.27 25.76 19.82
N PHE A 292 0.76 25.14 20.38
CA PHE A 292 0.82 24.75 21.80
C PHE A 292 2.19 25.10 22.43
N PRO A 293 2.57 26.38 22.49
CA PRO A 293 3.92 26.79 22.89
C PRO A 293 4.27 26.46 24.35
N CYS A 294 3.28 26.45 25.25
CA CYS A 294 3.44 26.21 26.69
C CYS A 294 2.54 25.07 27.19
N ALA A 295 2.19 24.11 26.32
CA ALA A 295 1.28 23.05 26.73
C ALA A 295 1.92 22.09 27.75
N PRO A 296 1.13 21.59 28.73
CA PRO A 296 1.54 20.56 29.66
C PRO A 296 2.17 19.35 28.99
N ILE A 297 3.03 18.67 29.74
CA ILE A 297 3.79 17.50 29.29
C ILE A 297 2.87 16.42 28.71
N GLU A 298 1.72 16.20 29.35
CA GLU A 298 0.73 15.21 28.98
C GLU A 298 0.12 15.52 27.60
N ILE A 299 -0.13 16.80 27.32
CA ILE A 299 -0.68 17.25 26.04
C ILE A 299 0.34 17.04 24.92
N ILE A 300 1.59 17.50 25.11
CA ILE A 300 2.64 17.30 24.09
C ILE A 300 2.92 15.81 23.87
N ALA A 301 2.94 15.00 24.93
CA ALA A 301 3.08 13.55 24.81
C ALA A 301 1.94 12.94 23.99
N LYS A 302 0.69 13.36 24.23
CA LYS A 302 -0.49 12.90 23.48
C LYS A 302 -0.44 13.33 22.02
N LEU A 303 -0.10 14.59 21.74
CA LEU A 303 0.04 15.12 20.38
C LEU A 303 1.17 14.41 19.61
N HIS A 304 2.31 14.17 20.26
CA HIS A 304 3.40 13.40 19.67
C HIS A 304 2.95 11.98 19.29
N LYS A 305 2.30 11.26 20.21
CA LYS A 305 1.78 9.90 19.97
C LYS A 305 0.73 9.86 18.85
N THR A 306 -0.05 10.93 18.70
CA THR A 306 -1.19 10.99 17.76
C THR A 306 -0.79 11.43 16.35
N TYR A 307 0.11 12.41 16.22
CA TYR A 307 0.37 13.05 14.92
C TYR A 307 1.80 12.84 14.39
N VAL A 308 2.79 12.73 15.26
CA VAL A 308 4.21 12.63 14.85
C VAL A 308 4.67 11.19 14.80
N ARG A 309 4.38 10.42 15.84
CA ARG A 309 4.78 9.02 15.95
C ARG A 309 4.28 8.14 14.78
N PRO A 310 3.02 8.26 14.30
CA PRO A 310 2.57 7.46 13.16
C PRO A 310 3.40 7.70 11.89
N ILE A 311 3.91 8.92 11.68
CA ILE A 311 4.79 9.24 10.55
C ILE A 311 6.13 8.51 10.68
N LEU A 312 6.70 8.47 11.90
CA LEU A 312 7.98 7.80 12.18
C LEU A 312 7.87 6.26 12.13
N GLU A 313 6.69 5.71 12.40
CA GLU A 313 6.48 4.27 12.59
C GLU A 313 5.75 3.59 11.41
N TYR A 314 5.20 4.34 10.44
CA TYR A 314 4.52 3.76 9.28
C TYR A 314 5.41 2.75 8.54
N ALA A 315 4.93 1.52 8.41
CA ALA A 315 5.62 0.39 7.77
C ALA A 315 7.07 0.16 8.27
N ASN A 316 7.37 0.47 9.53
CA ASN A 316 8.71 0.34 10.10
C ASN A 316 9.29 -1.09 10.08
N SER A 317 8.44 -2.12 9.98
CA SER A 317 8.89 -3.49 9.82
C SER A 317 9.43 -3.79 8.42
N VAL A 318 9.16 -2.92 7.44
CA VAL A 318 9.75 -3.04 6.11
C VAL A 318 11.11 -2.36 6.06
N TRP A 319 11.21 -1.13 6.57
CA TRP A 319 12.42 -0.31 6.53
C TRP A 319 13.04 -0.11 7.92
N HIS A 320 14.34 -0.41 8.04
CA HIS A 320 15.07 -0.26 9.30
C HIS A 320 16.34 0.59 9.12
N PRO A 321 16.60 1.59 10.00
CA PRO A 321 17.81 2.40 9.92
C PRO A 321 19.06 1.58 10.24
N ILE A 322 19.92 1.39 9.25
CA ILE A 322 21.16 0.62 9.40
C ILE A 322 22.30 1.50 9.93
N LEU A 323 22.35 2.75 9.48
CA LEU A 323 23.42 3.69 9.79
C LEU A 323 23.14 4.42 11.11
N VAL A 324 24.18 4.65 11.92
CA VAL A 324 24.09 5.41 13.18
C VAL A 324 23.49 6.79 12.94
N ARG A 325 23.90 7.48 11.87
CA ARG A 325 23.35 8.78 11.47
C ARG A 325 21.83 8.73 11.25
N ASP A 326 21.31 7.67 10.64
CA ASP A 326 19.90 7.54 10.32
C ASP A 326 19.06 7.25 11.57
N LYS A 327 19.60 6.44 12.49
CA LYS A 327 19.03 6.23 13.83
C LYS A 327 18.94 7.56 14.60
N GLN A 328 20.04 8.31 14.61
CA GLN A 328 20.11 9.61 15.29
C GLN A 328 19.15 10.64 14.68
N LEU A 329 19.00 10.66 13.35
CA LEU A 329 18.05 11.54 12.66
C LEU A 329 16.61 11.30 13.09
N LEU A 330 16.19 10.04 13.19
CA LEU A 330 14.85 9.69 13.68
C LEU A 330 14.66 10.08 15.14
N GLU A 331 15.62 9.73 16.00
CA GLU A 331 15.58 10.08 17.43
C GLU A 331 15.57 11.60 17.64
N SER A 332 16.20 12.37 16.75
CA SER A 332 16.22 13.84 16.80
C SER A 332 14.83 14.48 16.75
N VAL A 333 13.86 13.82 16.11
CA VAL A 333 12.48 14.30 16.03
C VAL A 333 11.84 14.23 17.40
N GLN A 334 11.93 13.07 18.06
CA GLN A 334 11.41 12.89 19.42
C GLN A 334 12.17 13.78 20.41
N ARG A 335 13.49 13.93 20.27
CA ARG A 335 14.28 14.86 21.10
C ARG A 335 13.76 16.28 21.03
N ARG A 336 13.40 16.78 19.84
CA ARG A 336 12.90 18.16 19.64
C ARG A 336 11.51 18.37 20.22
N ILE A 337 10.57 17.48 19.92
CA ILE A 337 9.18 17.67 20.36
C ILE A 337 9.05 17.58 21.88
N THR A 338 9.82 16.68 22.50
CA THR A 338 9.86 16.54 23.96
C THR A 338 10.51 17.74 24.66
N ARG A 339 11.07 18.74 23.95
CA ARG A 339 11.61 19.97 24.58
C ARG A 339 10.52 21.01 24.83
N ILE A 340 9.41 20.94 24.11
CA ILE A 340 8.39 22.00 24.05
C ILE A 340 7.88 22.33 25.46
N SER A 341 7.56 21.32 26.27
CA SER A 341 6.98 21.52 27.61
C SER A 341 7.98 21.94 28.70
N PHE A 342 9.29 21.97 28.45
CA PHE A 342 10.31 22.16 29.50
C PHE A 342 10.98 23.54 29.48
N GLY A 343 10.50 24.48 28.66
CA GLY A 343 10.96 25.88 28.70
C GLY A 343 12.49 26.02 28.67
N PHE A 344 13.03 26.78 29.63
CA PHE A 344 14.47 27.02 29.80
C PHE A 344 15.18 25.95 30.65
N HIS A 345 14.51 25.40 31.66
CA HIS A 345 15.09 24.39 32.57
C HIS A 345 14.81 22.98 32.01
N ARG A 346 15.64 22.55 31.06
CA ARG A 346 15.43 21.31 30.31
C ARG A 346 16.22 20.15 30.93
N PRO A 347 15.54 19.09 31.42
CA PRO A 347 16.22 17.87 31.80
C PRO A 347 16.91 17.20 30.62
N SER A 348 17.77 16.22 30.91
CA SER A 348 18.38 15.33 29.91
C SER A 348 17.33 14.69 29.00
N TYR A 349 17.74 14.16 27.84
CA TYR A 349 16.76 13.50 26.97
C TYR A 349 16.14 12.28 27.66
N GLU A 350 16.97 11.52 28.35
CA GLU A 350 16.64 10.31 29.08
C GLU A 350 15.61 10.62 30.18
N ASP A 351 15.79 11.70 30.94
CA ASP A 351 14.84 12.09 31.98
C ASP A 351 13.54 12.64 31.39
N ARG A 352 13.60 13.38 30.28
CA ARG A 352 12.38 13.80 29.58
C ARG A 352 11.57 12.60 29.10
N LEU A 353 12.22 11.54 28.61
CA LEU A 353 11.52 10.30 28.24
C LEU A 353 10.84 9.63 29.44
N LYS A 354 11.49 9.58 30.61
CA LYS A 354 10.90 9.05 31.85
C LYS A 354 9.69 9.88 32.28
N ILE A 355 9.84 11.20 32.38
CA ILE A 355 8.78 12.14 32.78
C ILE A 355 7.58 12.04 31.83
N MET A 356 7.82 12.05 30.52
CA MET A 356 6.76 11.99 29.50
C MET A 356 6.21 10.57 29.28
N LYS A 357 6.78 9.55 29.93
CA LYS A 357 6.47 8.12 29.75
C LYS A 357 6.53 7.71 28.27
N LEU A 358 7.63 8.05 27.61
CA LEU A 358 7.89 7.75 26.20
C LEU A 358 9.10 6.82 26.06
N PRO A 359 8.99 5.69 25.33
CA PRO A 359 10.18 4.93 24.93
C PRO A 359 10.96 5.66 23.83
N THR A 360 12.22 5.26 23.61
CA THR A 360 13.01 5.71 22.45
C THR A 360 12.38 5.27 21.13
N ILE A 361 12.69 5.96 20.03
CA ILE A 361 12.20 5.55 18.71
C ILE A 361 12.85 4.22 18.28
N GLU A 362 14.10 3.99 18.66
CA GLU A 362 14.78 2.71 18.43
C GLU A 362 14.04 1.54 19.09
N HIS A 363 13.72 1.64 20.39
CA HIS A 363 12.94 0.60 21.08
C HIS A 363 11.56 0.38 20.43
N ARG A 364 10.91 1.44 19.96
CA ARG A 364 9.62 1.34 19.25
C ARG A 364 9.73 0.59 17.93
N LYS A 365 10.82 0.75 17.18
CA LYS A 365 11.07 0.02 15.94
C LYS A 365 11.28 -1.47 16.21
N VAL A 366 12.13 -1.81 17.18
CA VAL A 366 12.35 -3.20 17.63
C VAL A 366 11.03 -3.85 18.03
N ARG A 367 10.21 -3.15 18.83
CA ARG A 367 8.86 -3.63 19.18
C ARG A 367 7.97 -3.84 17.96
N GLY A 368 8.04 -2.97 16.95
CA GLY A 368 7.31 -3.10 15.70
C GLY A 368 7.69 -4.37 14.93
N ASP A 369 8.99 -4.65 14.85
CA ASP A 369 9.51 -5.87 14.22
C ASP A 369 8.97 -7.13 14.91
N VAL A 370 9.05 -7.20 16.23
CA VAL A 370 8.54 -8.35 17.01
C VAL A 370 7.02 -8.53 16.83
N ILE A 371 6.24 -7.45 16.85
CA ILE A 371 4.79 -7.51 16.65
C ILE A 371 4.46 -8.01 15.23
N THR A 372 5.16 -7.50 14.21
CA THR A 372 4.94 -7.93 12.83
C THR A 372 5.30 -9.41 12.66
N THR A 373 6.44 -9.84 13.19
CA THR A 373 6.85 -11.26 13.16
C THR A 373 5.83 -12.15 13.88
N PHE A 374 5.39 -11.76 15.08
CA PHE A 374 4.36 -12.51 15.82
C PHE A 374 3.06 -12.62 15.02
N LYS A 375 2.60 -11.54 14.38
CA LYS A 375 1.40 -11.56 13.54
C LYS A 375 1.55 -12.52 12.35
N ILE A 376 2.69 -12.49 11.66
CA ILE A 376 2.96 -13.36 10.51
C ILE A 376 2.99 -14.84 10.95
N LEU A 377 3.62 -15.14 12.09
CA LEU A 377 3.74 -16.49 12.62
C LEU A 377 2.47 -17.02 13.29
N SER A 378 1.59 -16.16 13.77
CA SER A 378 0.31 -16.57 14.38
C SER A 378 -0.80 -16.74 13.34
N GLN A 379 -0.70 -16.05 12.20
CA GLN A 379 -1.66 -16.18 11.10
C GLN A 379 -1.20 -17.28 10.14
N LEU A 380 -1.85 -18.44 10.21
CA LEU A 380 -1.53 -19.58 9.33
C LEU A 380 -1.65 -19.23 7.84
N ASP A 381 -2.56 -18.33 7.50
CA ASP A 381 -2.87 -17.90 6.13
C ASP A 381 -2.15 -16.60 5.70
N SER A 382 -1.12 -16.18 6.45
CA SER A 382 -0.30 -15.03 6.02
C SER A 382 0.45 -15.35 4.71
N PRO A 383 0.37 -14.48 3.67
CA PRO A 383 0.99 -14.75 2.37
C PRO A 383 2.52 -14.82 2.45
N ILE A 384 3.11 -14.21 3.49
CA ILE A 384 4.56 -14.14 3.71
C ILE A 384 5.03 -15.00 4.88
N ARG A 385 4.21 -15.96 5.32
CA ARG A 385 4.60 -16.88 6.41
C ARG A 385 5.88 -17.65 6.06
N HIS A 386 6.03 -18.04 4.80
CA HIS A 386 7.17 -18.79 4.27
C HIS A 386 8.52 -18.06 4.42
N LEU A 387 8.52 -16.74 4.66
CA LEU A 387 9.73 -15.97 4.94
C LEU A 387 10.41 -16.36 6.26
N PHE A 388 9.68 -17.02 7.15
CA PHE A 388 10.17 -17.45 8.45
C PHE A 388 10.09 -18.97 8.55
N SER A 389 11.20 -19.61 8.90
CA SER A 389 11.24 -21.05 9.18
C SER A 389 11.58 -21.29 10.64
N ALA A 390 10.96 -22.30 11.25
CA ALA A 390 11.32 -22.72 12.61
C ALA A 390 12.66 -23.46 12.59
N SER A 391 13.49 -23.23 13.60
CA SER A 391 14.70 -24.01 13.81
C SER A 391 14.32 -25.40 14.32
N ALA A 392 14.81 -26.43 13.64
CA ALA A 392 14.61 -27.83 14.03
C ALA A 392 15.67 -28.33 15.03
N ASP A 393 16.57 -27.46 15.51
CA ASP A 393 17.69 -27.89 16.35
C ASP A 393 17.21 -28.33 17.75
N PRO A 394 17.35 -29.63 18.11
CA PRO A 394 16.94 -30.15 19.41
C PRO A 394 17.94 -29.80 20.52
N ARG A 395 19.12 -29.23 20.19
CA ARG A 395 20.18 -28.97 21.16
C ARG A 395 20.05 -27.59 21.80
N THR A 396 19.93 -27.61 23.14
CA THR A 396 20.16 -26.56 24.16
C THR A 396 18.98 -25.70 24.66
N ARG A 397 18.87 -25.72 26.00
CA ARG A 397 18.19 -24.82 26.97
C ARG A 397 17.55 -23.54 26.39
N GLY A 398 16.43 -23.66 25.69
CA GLY A 398 15.70 -22.51 25.14
C GLY A 398 14.24 -22.83 24.77
N HIS A 399 13.47 -21.82 24.36
CA HIS A 399 12.06 -21.99 24.02
C HIS A 399 11.87 -22.62 22.63
N ARG A 400 10.71 -23.26 22.40
CA ARG A 400 10.37 -24.01 21.16
C ARG A 400 10.03 -23.14 19.93
N LEU A 401 10.17 -21.81 20.03
CA LEU A 401 9.80 -20.86 18.97
C LEU A 401 11.03 -20.21 18.31
N LYS A 402 12.19 -20.89 18.32
CA LYS A 402 13.39 -20.40 17.64
C LYS A 402 13.15 -20.39 16.13
N LEU A 403 13.40 -19.26 15.48
CA LEU A 403 13.39 -19.18 14.02
C LEU A 403 14.78 -19.60 13.49
N ARG A 404 14.88 -19.95 12.20
CA ARG A 404 16.14 -20.30 11.54
C ARG A 404 16.74 -19.05 10.87
N LYS A 405 18.03 -18.82 11.11
CA LYS A 405 18.80 -17.76 10.47
C LYS A 405 19.50 -18.29 9.21
N TYR A 406 19.53 -17.49 8.15
CA TYR A 406 20.23 -17.85 6.92
C TYR A 406 21.56 -17.10 6.81
N ALA A 407 22.50 -17.66 6.05
CA ALA A 407 23.72 -16.95 5.69
C ALA A 407 23.38 -15.82 4.71
N PHE A 408 24.11 -14.71 4.81
CA PHE A 408 23.97 -13.54 3.94
C PHE A 408 25.35 -12.95 3.65
N LYS A 409 25.52 -12.35 2.47
CA LYS A 409 26.75 -11.65 2.07
C LYS A 409 26.67 -10.14 2.25
N THR A 410 25.47 -9.57 2.11
CA THR A 410 25.23 -8.14 2.06
C THR A 410 24.65 -7.61 3.37
N ARG A 411 25.04 -6.38 3.72
CA ARG A 411 24.48 -5.67 4.88
C ARG A 411 22.97 -5.44 4.71
N MET A 412 22.50 -5.22 3.49
CA MET A 412 21.08 -5.02 3.23
C MET A 412 20.26 -6.29 3.58
N ARG A 413 20.74 -7.48 3.20
CA ARG A 413 20.10 -8.75 3.57
C ARG A 413 20.15 -9.00 5.09
N GLN A 414 21.28 -8.72 5.73
CA GLN A 414 21.44 -8.82 7.20
C GLN A 414 20.36 -8.06 7.97
N PHE A 415 20.00 -6.86 7.53
CA PHE A 415 19.02 -6.00 8.20
C PHE A 415 17.60 -6.15 7.65
N PHE A 416 17.35 -7.14 6.77
CA PHE A 416 16.01 -7.48 6.32
C PHE A 416 15.21 -8.16 7.45
N LEU A 417 13.87 -8.01 7.48
CA LEU A 417 13.06 -8.38 8.66
C LEU A 417 13.30 -9.83 9.15
N PRO A 418 13.26 -10.86 8.29
CA PRO A 418 13.52 -12.23 8.71
C PRO A 418 14.87 -12.40 9.39
N GLU A 419 15.92 -11.73 8.92
CA GLU A 419 17.29 -11.90 9.44
C GLU A 419 17.59 -11.03 10.67
N ARG A 420 16.96 -9.86 10.80
CA ARG A 420 17.26 -8.94 11.91
C ARG A 420 16.54 -9.27 13.21
N VAL A 421 15.41 -9.97 13.16
CA VAL A 421 14.62 -10.30 14.36
C VAL A 421 15.38 -11.26 15.30
N PHE A 422 16.42 -11.92 14.80
CA PHE A 422 17.34 -12.78 15.56
C PHE A 422 18.34 -12.07 16.46
N GLY A 423 18.58 -10.79 16.24
CA GLY A 423 19.54 -9.99 17.00
C GLY A 423 18.92 -9.13 18.09
N ILE A 424 17.64 -9.37 18.42
CA ILE A 424 16.85 -8.62 19.41
C ILE A 424 16.98 -9.26 20.78
#